data_AF-A0A845FUT4-F1
#
_entry.id   AF-A0A845FUT4-F1
#
_cell.length_a   1.000
_cell.length_b   1.000
_cell.length_c   1.000
_cell.angle_alpha   90.00
_cell.angle_beta   90.00
_cell.angle_gamma   90.00
#
_symmetry.space_group_name_H-M   'P 1'
#
loop_
_entity.id
_entity.type
_entity.pdbx_description
1 polymer ?
#
loop_
_entity_poly.entity_id
_entity_poly.type
_entity_poly.pdbx_seq_one_letter_code
_entity_poly.pdbx_strand_id
1 'polypeptide(L)'
;MAVQALPIIKALAPYVAQIASVAIPAFTSRKDDVKTDPVVVQQIEELQAAATQNAQSIHTLAEKLQLTMEAAEVAASEARRQVELFRRLLFLSLGVSALSLLGCVGLLLTRGG
;
A
#
# COMPACT_ATOMS: atom_id res chain seq x y z
N MET A 1 7.62 -9.05 16.87
CA MET A 1 7.27 -8.75 15.46
C MET A 1 8.26 -9.28 14.42
N ALA A 2 9.46 -9.79 14.79
CA ALA A 2 10.46 -10.30 13.82
C ALA A 2 10.07 -11.58 13.04
N VAL A 3 9.00 -12.28 13.45
CA VAL A 3 8.59 -13.58 12.87
C VAL A 3 7.88 -13.43 11.51
N GLN A 4 7.39 -12.24 11.16
CA GLN A 4 6.63 -12.02 9.90
C GLN A 4 7.52 -11.71 8.68
N ALA A 5 8.80 -11.39 8.85
CA ALA A 5 9.73 -11.11 7.74
C ALA A 5 10.24 -12.40 7.06
N LEU A 6 10.31 -13.50 7.80
CA LEU A 6 10.78 -14.81 7.33
C LEU A 6 10.07 -15.33 6.08
N PRO A 7 8.72 -15.36 5.99
CA PRO A 7 8.03 -15.87 4.80
C PRO A 7 8.29 -15.01 3.55
N ILE A 8 8.38 -13.68 3.72
CA ILE A 8 8.63 -12.74 2.61
C ILE A 8 10.06 -12.91 2.08
N ILE A 9 11.05 -12.96 2.99
CA ILE A 9 12.44 -13.20 2.62
C ILE A 9 12.59 -14.55 1.92
N LYS A 10 11.87 -15.58 2.37
CA LYS A 10 11.91 -16.93 1.76
C LYS A 10 11.30 -16.96 0.36
N ALA A 11 10.25 -16.17 0.11
CA ALA A 11 9.65 -16.03 -1.21
C ALA A 11 10.54 -15.24 -2.18
N LEU A 12 11.29 -14.25 -1.68
CA LEU A 12 12.17 -13.41 -2.50
C LEU A 12 13.58 -13.97 -2.69
N ALA A 13 14.04 -14.83 -1.78
CA ALA A 13 15.36 -15.49 -1.82
C ALA A 13 15.74 -16.08 -3.19
N PRO A 14 14.89 -16.86 -3.89
CA PRO A 14 15.27 -17.42 -5.19
C PRO A 14 15.49 -16.35 -6.26
N TYR A 15 14.76 -15.23 -6.21
CA TYR A 15 14.93 -14.13 -7.17
C TYR A 15 16.20 -13.33 -6.89
N VAL A 16 16.50 -13.06 -5.61
CA VAL A 16 17.75 -12.42 -5.20
C VAL A 16 18.95 -13.28 -5.57
N ALA A 17 18.85 -14.60 -5.39
CA ALA A 17 19.90 -15.54 -5.79
C ALA A 17 20.11 -15.56 -7.32
N GLN A 18 19.04 -15.53 -8.11
CA GLN A 18 19.14 -15.45 -9.58
C GLN A 18 19.81 -14.15 -10.02
N ILE A 19 19.43 -13.00 -9.45
CA ILE A 19 20.04 -11.71 -9.74
C ILE A 19 21.53 -11.73 -9.36
N ALA A 20 21.85 -12.23 -8.17
CA ALA A 20 23.24 -12.35 -7.71
C ALA A 20 24.07 -13.26 -8.62
N SER A 21 23.52 -14.39 -9.08
CA SER A 21 24.23 -15.33 -9.95
C SER A 21 24.61 -14.76 -11.32
N VAL A 22 23.82 -13.80 -11.82
CA VAL A 22 24.08 -13.14 -13.11
C VAL A 22 24.92 -11.88 -12.92
N ALA A 23 24.64 -11.09 -11.87
CA ALA A 23 25.30 -9.82 -11.63
C ALA A 23 26.73 -10.00 -11.10
N ILE A 24 26.97 -10.93 -10.16
CA ILE A 24 28.29 -11.07 -9.53
C ILE A 24 29.40 -11.37 -10.55
N PRO A 25 29.29 -12.36 -11.46
CA PRO A 25 30.34 -12.64 -12.44
C PRO A 25 30.62 -11.47 -13.38
N ALA A 26 29.57 -10.71 -13.75
CA ALA A 26 29.70 -9.53 -14.59
C ALA A 26 30.51 -8.40 -13.92
N PHE A 27 30.54 -8.35 -12.58
CA PHE A 27 31.34 -7.40 -11.80
C PHE A 27 32.70 -7.97 -11.33
N THR A 28 32.83 -9.29 -11.17
CA THR A 28 34.04 -9.94 -10.64
C THR A 28 34.97 -10.56 -11.69
N SER A 29 34.56 -10.69 -12.95
CA SER A 29 35.47 -11.13 -14.01
C SER A 29 36.59 -10.11 -14.19
N ARG A 30 37.80 -10.49 -13.76
CA ARG A 30 39.01 -9.69 -13.93
C ARG A 30 39.25 -9.49 -15.42
N LYS A 31 39.18 -8.24 -15.89
CA LYS A 31 39.56 -7.88 -17.25
C LYS A 31 41.08 -7.96 -17.33
N ASP A 32 41.59 -9.10 -17.81
CA ASP A 32 43.01 -9.24 -18.09
C ASP A 32 43.42 -8.19 -19.16
N ASP A 33 44.30 -7.28 -18.73
CA ASP A 33 45.15 -6.38 -19.52
C ASP A 33 44.53 -5.56 -20.65
N VAL A 34 43.30 -5.06 -20.47
CA VAL A 34 42.85 -3.89 -21.24
C VAL A 34 43.21 -2.66 -20.42
N LYS A 35 44.16 -1.85 -20.90
CA LYS A 35 44.32 -0.45 -20.48
C LYS A 35 42.93 0.18 -20.52
N THR A 36 42.28 0.22 -19.36
CA THR A 36 40.88 0.60 -19.29
C THR A 36 40.90 2.09 -19.55
N ASP A 37 40.30 2.47 -20.67
CA ASP A 37 40.18 3.87 -21.05
C ASP A 37 39.63 4.64 -19.83
N PRO A 38 40.33 5.68 -19.34
CA PRO A 38 39.90 6.43 -18.16
C PRO A 38 38.45 6.93 -18.27
N VAL A 39 37.96 7.17 -19.50
CA VAL A 39 36.57 7.54 -19.76
C VAL A 39 35.59 6.44 -19.37
N VAL A 40 35.94 5.16 -19.60
CA VAL A 40 35.10 4.01 -19.24
C VAL A 40 35.07 3.81 -17.73
N VAL A 41 36.19 4.03 -17.04
CA VAL A 41 36.24 3.97 -15.57
C VAL A 41 35.33 5.06 -14.96
N GLN A 42 35.42 6.28 -15.49
CA GLN A 42 34.59 7.41 -15.05
C GLN A 42 33.09 7.14 -15.28
N GLN A 43 32.71 6.60 -16.45
CA GLN A 43 31.32 6.25 -16.72
C GLN A 43 30.79 5.15 -15.79
N ILE A 44 31.62 4.19 -15.40
CA ILE A 44 31.23 3.16 -14.43
C ILE A 44 31.00 3.78 -13.05
N GLU A 45 31.86 4.70 -12.60
CA GLU A 45 31.65 5.43 -11.35
C GLU A 45 30.36 6.25 -11.38
N GLU A 46 30.09 6.98 -12.47
CA GLU A 46 28.87 7.76 -12.63
C GLU A 46 27.61 6.89 -12.62
N LEU A 47 27.64 5.74 -13.32
CA LEU A 47 26.53 4.78 -13.30
C LEU A 47 26.34 4.15 -11.92
N GLN A 48 27.41 3.85 -11.19
CA GLN A 48 27.33 3.31 -9.83
C GLN A 48 26.77 4.34 -8.85
N ALA A 49 27.18 5.61 -8.96
CA ALA A 49 26.64 6.70 -8.17
C ALA A 49 25.14 6.91 -8.45
N ALA A 50 24.75 6.96 -9.73
CA ALA A 50 23.36 7.09 -10.14
C ALA A 50 22.51 5.90 -9.68
N ALA A 51 23.01 4.67 -9.82
CA ALA A 51 22.31 3.47 -9.36
C ALA A 51 22.10 3.48 -7.83
N THR A 52 23.13 3.90 -7.08
CA THR A 52 23.05 4.02 -5.61
C THR A 52 22.04 5.08 -5.20
N GLN A 53 22.06 6.25 -5.85
CA GLN A 53 21.11 7.34 -5.59
C GLN A 53 19.67 6.93 -5.94
N ASN A 54 19.47 6.20 -7.03
CA ASN A 54 18.16 5.69 -7.43
C ASN A 54 17.64 4.66 -6.42
N ALA A 55 18.50 3.75 -5.94
CA ALA A 55 18.12 2.77 -4.92
C ALA A 55 17.67 3.46 -3.60
N GLN A 56 18.40 4.49 -3.17
CA GLN A 56 17.99 5.31 -2.02
C GLN A 56 16.65 6.01 -2.26
N SER A 57 16.46 6.57 -3.45
CA SER A 57 15.22 7.26 -3.82
C SER A 57 14.02 6.32 -3.85
N ILE A 58 14.18 5.11 -4.41
CA ILE A 58 13.15 4.06 -4.42
C ILE A 58 12.83 3.63 -2.99
N HIS A 59 13.83 3.49 -2.12
CA HIS A 59 13.61 3.16 -0.71
C HIS A 59 12.77 4.21 0.00
N THR A 60 13.12 5.50 -0.13
CA THR A 60 12.34 6.60 0.43
C THR A 60 10.92 6.66 -0.15
N LEU A 61 10.76 6.38 -1.45
CA LEU A 61 9.44 6.31 -2.07
C LEU A 61 8.60 5.17 -1.48
N ALA A 62 9.20 4.00 -1.27
CA ALA A 62 8.54 2.85 -0.68
C ALA A 62 8.10 3.13 0.77
N GLU A 63 8.96 3.74 1.58
CA GLU A 63 8.61 4.15 2.95
C GLU A 63 7.44 5.13 2.97
N LYS A 64 7.48 6.16 2.11
CA LYS A 64 6.39 7.13 1.99
C LYS A 64 5.09 6.48 1.54
N LEU A 65 5.16 5.57 0.57
CA LEU A 65 3.99 4.84 0.07
C LEU A 65 3.39 3.95 1.16
N GLN A 66 4.22 3.29 1.96
CA GLN A 66 3.75 2.48 3.09
C GLN A 66 2.99 3.37 4.09
N LEU A 67 3.57 4.50 4.49
CA LEU A 67 2.92 5.44 5.42
C LEU A 67 1.61 6.00 4.85
N THR A 68 1.55 6.31 3.56
CA THR A 68 0.30 6.80 2.95
C THR A 68 -0.77 5.73 2.85
N MET A 69 -0.39 4.48 2.56
CA MET A 69 -1.32 3.35 2.54
C MET A 69 -1.88 3.06 3.93
N GLU A 70 -1.04 3.05 4.97
CA GLU A 70 -1.47 2.88 6.36
C GLU A 70 -2.45 3.99 6.78
N ALA A 71 -2.15 5.25 6.45
CA ALA A 71 -3.06 6.37 6.72
C ALA A 71 -4.38 6.26 5.93
N ALA A 72 -4.33 5.81 4.68
CA ALA A 72 -5.51 5.61 3.84
C ALA A 72 -6.40 4.47 4.37
N GLU A 73 -5.82 3.38 4.84
CA GLU A 73 -6.56 2.27 5.46
C GLU A 73 -7.29 2.72 6.72
N VAL A 74 -6.63 3.48 7.59
CA VAL A 74 -7.25 4.05 8.79
C VAL A 74 -8.43 4.95 8.41
N ALA A 75 -8.22 5.89 7.49
CA ALA A 75 -9.26 6.80 7.04
C ALA A 75 -10.46 6.05 6.39
N ALA A 76 -10.18 5.03 5.59
CA ALA A 76 -11.21 4.20 4.98
C ALA A 76 -12.01 3.40 6.02
N SER A 77 -11.34 2.87 7.04
CA SER A 77 -11.99 2.12 8.13
C SER A 77 -12.95 3.01 8.93
N GLU A 78 -12.54 4.25 9.23
CA GLU A 78 -13.36 5.22 9.96
C GLU A 78 -14.55 5.67 9.11
N ALA A 79 -14.34 5.96 7.82
CA ALA A 79 -15.40 6.30 6.89
C ALA A 79 -16.46 5.17 6.79
N ARG A 80 -16.02 3.90 6.70
CA ARG A 80 -16.94 2.75 6.69
C ARG A 80 -17.77 2.69 7.98
N ARG A 81 -17.14 2.89 9.13
CA ARG A 81 -17.85 2.91 10.43
C ARG A 81 -18.91 4.00 10.48
N GLN A 82 -18.60 5.20 10.00
CA GLN A 82 -19.57 6.30 9.95
C GLN A 82 -20.74 6.00 9.02
N VAL A 83 -20.47 5.42 7.83
CA VAL A 83 -21.53 5.00 6.90
C VAL A 83 -22.45 3.95 7.53
N GLU A 84 -21.91 2.97 8.26
CA GLU A 84 -22.72 1.99 8.97
C GLU A 84 -23.59 2.62 10.07
N LEU A 85 -23.04 3.56 10.83
CA LEU A 85 -23.80 4.31 11.84
C LEU A 85 -24.93 5.12 11.21
N PHE A 86 -24.65 5.87 10.14
CA PHE A 86 -25.68 6.62 9.43
C PHE A 86 -26.75 5.73 8.85
N ARG A 87 -26.38 4.57 8.27
CA ARG A 87 -27.35 3.60 7.75
C ARG A 87 -28.28 3.08 8.84
N ARG A 88 -27.76 2.80 10.05
CA ARG A 88 -28.59 2.40 11.20
C ARG A 88 -29.53 3.51 11.64
N LEU A 89 -29.03 4.74 11.75
CA LEU A 89 -29.85 5.90 12.12
C LEU A 89 -30.96 6.17 11.09
N LEU A 90 -30.66 5.99 9.80
CA LEU A 90 -31.64 6.13 8.71
C LEU A 90 -32.78 5.12 8.87
N PHE A 91 -32.47 3.84 9.10
CA PHE A 91 -33.49 2.82 9.33
C PHE A 91 -34.33 3.09 10.59
N LEU A 92 -33.70 3.55 11.68
CA LEU A 92 -34.42 3.92 12.89
C LEU A 92 -35.36 5.10 12.64
N SER A 93 -34.88 6.16 11.98
CA SER A 93 -35.70 7.33 11.61
C SER A 93 -36.86 6.95 10.69
N LEU A 94 -36.61 6.10 9.70
CA LEU A 94 -37.64 5.61 8.79
C LEU A 94 -38.70 4.79 9.55
N GLY A 95 -38.27 3.92 10.46
CA GLY A 95 -39.17 3.12 11.30
C GLY A 95 -40.04 3.99 12.22
N VAL A 96 -39.45 4.97 12.91
CA VAL A 96 -40.20 5.92 13.75
C VAL A 96 -41.21 6.72 12.93
N SER A 97 -40.80 7.20 11.75
CA SER A 97 -41.68 7.95 10.86
C SER A 97 -42.85 7.11 10.35
N ALA A 98 -42.60 5.85 9.97
CA ALA A 98 -43.65 4.92 9.54
C ALA A 98 -44.64 4.61 10.67
N LEU A 99 -44.16 4.35 11.89
CA LEU A 99 -45.01 4.14 13.06
C LEU A 99 -45.87 5.36 13.37
N SER A 100 -45.30 6.56 13.28
CA SER A 100 -46.04 7.81 13.47
C SER A 100 -47.15 7.99 12.44
N LEU A 101 -46.86 7.75 11.15
CA LEU A 101 -47.86 7.80 10.08
C LEU A 101 -48.98 6.79 10.28
N LEU A 102 -48.65 5.54 10.63
CA LEU A 102 -49.63 4.50 10.93
C LEU A 102 -50.51 4.89 12.13
N GLY A 103 -49.92 5.48 13.17
CA GLY A 103 -50.66 6.00 14.31
C GLY A 103 -51.65 7.11 13.92
N CYS A 104 -51.21 8.09 13.12
CA CYS A 104 -52.06 9.16 12.60
C CYS A 104 -53.23 8.62 11.76
N VAL A 105 -52.95 7.69 10.85
CA VAL A 105 -53.98 7.04 10.02
C VAL A 105 -54.96 6.24 10.87
N GLY A 106 -54.46 5.47 11.84
CA GLY A 106 -55.30 4.70 12.77
C GLY A 106 -56.26 5.59 13.56
N LEU A 107 -55.76 6.72 14.10
CA LEU A 107 -56.59 7.68 14.82
C LEU A 107 -57.66 8.31 13.92
N LEU A 108 -57.32 8.67 12.68
CA LEU A 108 -58.29 9.21 11.71
C LEU A 108 -59.41 8.22 11.40
N LEU A 109 -59.08 6.95 11.18
CA LEU A 109 -60.06 5.90 10.90
C LEU A 109 -61.00 5.66 12.10
N THR A 110 -60.48 5.68 13.33
CA THR A 110 -61.31 5.49 14.54
C THR A 110 -62.20 6.68 14.88
N ARG A 111 -61.89 7.88 14.38
CA ARG A 111 -62.62 9.12 14.71
C ARG A 111 -63.58 9.57 13.60
N GLY A 112 -63.41 9.06 12.38
CA GLY A 112 -64.27 9.34 11.23
C GLY A 112 -65.35 8.28 10.93
N GLY A 113 -65.47 7.24 11.76
CA GLY A 113 -66.50 6.18 11.68
C GLY A 113 -67.56 6.29 12.75
#